data_AF-A0A7V9PIA5-F1
#
_entry.id   AF-A0A7V9PIA5-F1
#
_cell.length_a   1.000
_cell.length_b   1.000
_cell.length_c   1.000
_cell.angle_alpha   90.00
_cell.angle_beta   90.00
_cell.angle_gamma   90.00
#
_symmetry.space_group_name_H-M   'P 1'
#
loop_
_entity.id
_entity.type
_entity.pdbx_description
1 polymer ?
#
loop_
_entity_poly.entity_id
_entity_poly.type
_entity_poly.pdbx_seq_one_letter_code
_entity_poly.pdbx_strand_id
1 'polypeptide(L)'
;MHTQQPRHRTRNLLTAALGEGVADFASELAIGPWFAETERARYGAVHERDVWLDFRDEMMTDSTINTWMYNGMVPAPRNHGANDIGYWVGYRIARAYYNRAADKRAALRELILLPDADRVLRESGYAEYAEGLK
;
A
#
# COMPACT_ATOMS: atom_id res chain seq x y z
N MET A 1 -8.22 -17.30 -4.45
CA MET A 1 -7.72 -17.94 -3.21
C MET A 1 -6.27 -17.49 -3.03
N HIS A 2 -5.99 -16.62 -2.06
CA HIS A 2 -4.63 -16.21 -1.70
C HIS A 2 -4.34 -16.80 -0.31
N THR A 3 -3.39 -17.73 -0.24
CA THR A 3 -3.10 -18.53 0.95
C THR A 3 -1.75 -18.13 1.55
N GLN A 4 -1.72 -18.05 2.89
CA GLN A 4 -0.56 -18.00 3.80
C GLN A 4 0.00 -16.61 4.15
N GLN A 5 -0.75 -15.85 4.97
CA GLN A 5 -0.18 -14.89 5.91
C GLN A 5 -0.51 -15.33 7.36
N PRO A 6 0.42 -15.24 8.33
CA PRO A 6 0.19 -15.66 9.72
C PRO A 6 -0.94 -14.86 10.37
N ARG A 7 -1.89 -15.56 11.00
CA ARG A 7 -3.14 -15.02 11.59
C ARG A 7 -2.97 -14.20 12.88
N HIS A 8 -1.81 -13.61 13.14
CA HIS A 8 -1.54 -12.82 14.35
C HIS A 8 -0.97 -11.44 14.05
N ARG A 9 -1.63 -10.68 13.16
CA ARG A 9 -1.48 -9.23 13.11
C ARG A 9 -2.84 -8.59 13.31
N THR A 10 -2.88 -7.58 14.16
CA THR A 10 -3.98 -6.62 14.24
C THR A 10 -4.32 -6.21 12.81
N ARG A 11 -5.49 -6.60 12.31
CA ARG A 11 -5.83 -6.53 10.89
C ARG A 11 -6.34 -5.13 10.57
N ASN A 12 -5.48 -4.12 10.68
CA ASN A 12 -5.81 -2.76 10.28
C ASN A 12 -5.59 -2.56 8.78
N LEU A 13 -6.11 -1.44 8.27
CA LEU A 13 -6.00 -1.05 6.88
C LEU A 13 -4.54 -0.94 6.41
N LEU A 14 -3.62 -0.43 7.24
CA LEU A 14 -2.19 -0.36 6.89
C LEU A 14 -1.62 -1.74 6.55
N THR A 15 -1.88 -2.74 7.41
CA THR A 15 -1.37 -4.10 7.23
C THR A 15 -1.98 -4.75 5.99
N ALA A 16 -3.27 -4.51 5.72
CA ALA A 16 -3.95 -5.02 4.53
C ALA A 16 -3.39 -4.39 3.24
N ALA A 17 -3.28 -3.06 3.21
CA ALA A 17 -2.72 -2.30 2.09
C ALA A 17 -1.29 -2.73 1.77
N LEU A 18 -0.41 -2.82 2.78
CA LEU A 18 0.95 -3.30 2.59
C LEU A 18 1.00 -4.76 2.14
N GLY A 19 0.13 -5.63 2.65
CA GLY A 19 0.08 -7.03 2.24
C GLY A 19 -0.14 -7.20 0.74
N GLU A 20 -1.11 -6.48 0.18
CA GLU A 20 -1.42 -6.55 -1.24
C GLU A 20 -0.46 -5.69 -2.09
N GLY A 21 -0.12 -4.49 -1.64
CA GLY A 21 0.78 -3.59 -2.32
C GLY A 21 2.22 -4.14 -2.44
N VAL A 22 2.68 -4.91 -1.45
CA VAL A 22 3.95 -5.64 -1.53
C VAL A 22 3.87 -6.74 -2.59
N ALA A 23 2.75 -7.44 -2.72
CA ALA A 23 2.59 -8.47 -3.76
C ALA A 23 2.64 -7.83 -5.16
N ASP A 24 1.95 -6.70 -5.35
CA ASP A 24 1.99 -5.92 -6.59
C ASP A 24 3.42 -5.44 -6.90
N PHE A 25 4.12 -4.86 -5.91
CA PHE A 25 5.48 -4.37 -6.07
C PHE A 25 6.51 -5.49 -6.35
N ALA A 26 6.44 -6.59 -5.61
CA ALA A 26 7.32 -7.74 -5.82
C ALA A 26 7.10 -8.36 -7.21
N SER A 27 5.85 -8.41 -7.67
CA SER A 27 5.51 -8.86 -9.02
C SER A 27 6.14 -7.94 -10.05
N GLU A 28 5.98 -6.62 -9.92
CA GLU A 28 6.61 -5.65 -10.82
C GLU A 28 8.14 -5.75 -10.86
N LEU A 29 8.79 -5.98 -9.72
CA LEU A 29 10.24 -6.24 -9.68
C LEU A 29 10.63 -7.50 -10.47
N ALA A 30 9.76 -8.51 -10.51
CA ALA A 30 10.03 -9.78 -11.18
C ALA A 30 9.76 -9.75 -12.70
N ILE A 31 8.69 -9.09 -13.13
CA ILE A 31 8.22 -9.15 -14.53
C ILE A 31 8.36 -7.83 -15.30
N GLY A 32 8.83 -6.76 -14.65
CA GLY A 32 8.95 -5.43 -15.26
C GLY A 32 7.75 -4.52 -14.99
N PRO A 33 7.76 -3.26 -15.47
CA PRO A 33 6.74 -2.26 -15.17
C PRO A 33 5.39 -2.63 -15.79
N TRP A 34 4.38 -2.83 -14.95
CA TRP A 34 2.99 -3.08 -15.36
C TRP A 34 2.00 -2.32 -14.48
N PHE A 35 2.38 -2.00 -13.24
CA PHE A 35 1.46 -1.46 -12.24
C PHE A 35 0.97 -0.06 -12.60
N ALA A 36 1.83 0.74 -13.23
CA ALA A 36 1.53 2.11 -13.67
C ALA A 36 0.36 2.19 -14.66
N GLU A 37 0.00 1.09 -15.34
CA GLU A 37 -1.10 1.07 -16.30
C GLU A 37 -2.47 0.82 -15.66
N THR A 38 -2.51 0.42 -14.38
CA THR A 38 -3.76 0.16 -13.66
C THR A 38 -4.53 1.45 -13.37
N GLU A 39 -5.87 1.37 -13.36
CA GLU A 39 -6.74 2.54 -13.10
C GLU A 39 -6.46 3.17 -11.73
N ARG A 40 -6.31 2.35 -10.69
CA ARG A 40 -5.91 2.79 -9.34
C ARG A 40 -4.56 3.51 -9.33
N ALA A 41 -3.59 3.09 -10.15
CA ALA A 41 -2.30 3.77 -10.24
C ALA A 41 -2.39 5.14 -10.93
N ARG A 42 -3.19 5.24 -11.99
CA ARG A 42 -3.44 6.52 -12.67
C ARG A 42 -4.18 7.50 -11.77
N TYR A 43 -5.25 7.04 -11.10
CA TYR A 43 -6.00 7.87 -10.17
C TYR A 43 -5.14 8.31 -8.98
N GLY A 44 -4.49 7.35 -8.31
CA GLY A 44 -3.64 7.64 -7.16
C GLY A 44 -2.49 8.59 -7.48
N ALA A 45 -1.87 8.49 -8.65
CA ALA A 45 -0.80 9.41 -9.04
C ALA A 45 -1.26 10.87 -9.17
N VAL A 46 -2.50 11.10 -9.62
CA VAL A 46 -3.09 12.44 -9.77
C VAL A 46 -3.59 12.98 -8.42
N HIS A 47 -4.11 12.10 -7.56
CA HIS A 47 -4.74 12.44 -6.28
C HIS A 47 -3.91 12.05 -5.06
N GLU A 48 -2.59 11.93 -5.22
CA GLU A 48 -1.72 11.26 -4.26
C GLU A 48 -1.84 11.81 -2.84
N ARG A 49 -1.80 13.14 -2.70
CA ARG A 49 -1.87 13.80 -1.40
C ARG A 49 -3.22 13.60 -0.73
N ASP A 50 -4.31 13.75 -1.46
CA ASP A 50 -5.67 13.61 -0.91
C ASP A 50 -5.91 12.17 -0.46
N VAL A 51 -5.58 11.20 -1.32
CA VAL A 51 -5.65 9.76 -1.01
C VAL A 51 -4.79 9.43 0.22
N TRP A 52 -3.60 10.01 0.35
CA TRP A 52 -2.75 9.79 1.52
C TRP A 52 -3.37 10.34 2.81
N LEU A 53 -3.93 11.56 2.78
CA LEU A 53 -4.53 12.17 3.97
C LEU A 53 -5.70 11.33 4.49
N ASP A 54 -6.61 10.92 3.60
CA ASP A 54 -7.73 10.04 3.95
C ASP A 54 -7.23 8.69 4.48
N PHE A 55 -6.22 8.10 3.81
CA PHE A 55 -5.65 6.83 4.21
C PHE A 55 -5.02 6.91 5.61
N ARG A 56 -4.22 7.94 5.87
CA ARG A 56 -3.52 8.14 7.14
C ARG A 56 -4.49 8.23 8.32
N ASP A 57 -5.62 8.89 8.12
CA ASP A 57 -6.63 9.06 9.17
C ASP A 57 -7.38 7.75 9.48
N GLU A 58 -7.44 6.82 8.51
CA GLU A 58 -8.14 5.53 8.63
C GLU A 58 -7.23 4.30 8.79
N MET A 59 -5.92 4.41 8.54
CA MET A 59 -5.03 3.25 8.38
C MET A 59 -4.90 2.34 9.62
N MET A 60 -5.23 2.87 10.79
CA MET A 60 -5.15 2.16 12.08
C MET A 60 -6.45 1.43 12.46
N THR A 61 -7.53 1.56 11.69
CA THR A 61 -8.79 0.83 11.89
C THR A 61 -8.96 -0.32 10.90
N ASP A 62 -9.79 -1.30 11.24
CA ASP A 62 -10.19 -2.41 10.38
C ASP A 62 -11.56 -2.17 9.70
N SER A 63 -12.37 -1.29 10.28
CA SER A 63 -13.77 -1.03 9.87
C SER A 63 -13.91 -0.42 8.48
N THR A 64 -12.86 0.23 7.97
CA THR A 64 -12.84 0.88 6.66
C THR A 64 -12.15 0.04 5.60
N ILE A 65 -11.62 -1.15 5.93
CA ILE A 65 -10.90 -1.98 4.96
C ILE A 65 -11.71 -2.19 3.67
N ASN A 66 -13.03 -2.39 3.76
CA ASN A 66 -13.89 -2.61 2.60
C ASN A 66 -14.16 -1.37 1.74
N THR A 67 -13.85 -0.15 2.21
CA THR A 67 -13.92 1.08 1.40
C THR A 67 -12.61 1.31 0.65
N TRP A 68 -11.50 0.73 1.10
CA TRP A 68 -10.18 0.86 0.47
C TRP A 68 -9.72 -0.36 -0.34
N MET A 69 -10.18 -1.55 0.05
CA MET A 69 -9.66 -2.85 -0.37
C MET A 69 -10.81 -3.79 -0.76
N TYR A 70 -10.57 -4.62 -1.77
CA TYR A 70 -11.50 -5.63 -2.27
C TYR A 70 -12.87 -5.03 -2.65
N ASN A 71 -12.87 -3.81 -3.17
CA ASN A 71 -14.04 -2.95 -3.21
C ASN A 71 -14.60 -2.75 -4.64
N GLY A 72 -14.29 -3.64 -5.58
CA GLY A 72 -14.69 -3.50 -7.00
C GLY A 72 -16.19 -3.39 -7.29
N MET A 73 -17.06 -3.66 -6.30
CA MET A 73 -18.51 -3.47 -6.37
C MET A 73 -19.01 -2.24 -5.59
N VAL A 74 -18.10 -1.50 -4.93
CA VAL A 74 -18.41 -0.29 -4.16
C VAL A 74 -18.43 0.90 -5.12
N PRO A 75 -19.51 1.72 -5.14
CA PRO A 75 -19.58 2.90 -6.00
C PRO A 75 -18.47 3.91 -5.72
N ALA A 76 -18.05 4.65 -6.75
CA ALA A 76 -16.97 5.65 -6.68
C ALA A 76 -17.04 6.64 -5.48
N PRO A 77 -18.23 7.14 -5.06
CA PRO A 77 -18.31 8.03 -3.90
C PRO A 77 -17.97 7.38 -2.55
N ARG A 78 -17.79 6.06 -2.50
CA ARG A 78 -17.56 5.27 -1.27
C ARG A 78 -16.26 4.45 -1.31
N ASN A 79 -15.47 4.58 -2.39
CA ASN A 79 -14.23 3.83 -2.58
C ASN A 79 -12.98 4.73 -2.63
N HIS A 80 -13.08 5.96 -2.11
CA HIS A 80 -12.00 6.94 -2.14
C HIS A 80 -11.50 7.27 -3.56
N GLY A 81 -12.43 7.18 -4.52
CA GLY A 81 -12.27 7.62 -5.90
C GLY A 81 -11.78 6.56 -6.90
N ALA A 82 -11.25 5.42 -6.44
CA ALA A 82 -10.88 4.32 -7.31
C ALA A 82 -11.00 2.94 -6.62
N ASN A 83 -11.28 1.91 -7.42
CA ASN A 83 -11.30 0.54 -6.91
C ASN A 83 -9.92 0.14 -6.40
N ASP A 84 -9.88 -0.50 -5.23
CA ASP A 84 -8.72 -1.08 -4.59
C ASP A 84 -7.58 -0.06 -4.40
N ILE A 85 -7.91 1.22 -4.19
CA ILE A 85 -6.94 2.30 -4.05
C ILE A 85 -6.00 2.11 -2.84
N GLY A 86 -6.42 1.37 -1.80
CA GLY A 86 -5.54 1.02 -0.69
C GLY A 86 -4.34 0.16 -1.10
N TYR A 87 -4.49 -0.68 -2.14
CA TYR A 87 -3.36 -1.44 -2.69
C TYR A 87 -2.29 -0.52 -3.29
N TRP A 88 -2.74 0.55 -3.95
CA TRP A 88 -1.84 1.54 -4.52
C TRP A 88 -1.04 2.27 -3.44
N VAL A 89 -1.69 2.64 -2.33
CA VAL A 89 -0.98 3.22 -1.18
C VAL A 89 0.07 2.24 -0.63
N GLY A 90 -0.31 0.98 -0.43
CA GLY A 90 0.62 -0.07 0.02
C GLY A 90 1.81 -0.27 -0.93
N TYR A 91 1.56 -0.25 -2.24
CA TYR A 91 2.59 -0.33 -3.27
C TYR A 91 3.57 0.85 -3.18
N ARG A 92 3.06 2.07 -2.97
CA ARG A 92 3.89 3.27 -2.86
C ARG A 92 4.80 3.23 -1.62
N ILE A 93 4.26 2.78 -0.47
CA ILE A 93 5.05 2.59 0.74
C ILE A 93 6.14 1.53 0.52
N ALA A 94 5.77 0.38 -0.04
CA ALA A 94 6.71 -0.72 -0.30
C ALA A 94 7.85 -0.29 -1.25
N ARG A 95 7.51 0.39 -2.34
CA ARG A 95 8.48 0.93 -3.29
C ARG A 95 9.40 1.97 -2.64
N ALA A 96 8.86 2.89 -1.84
CA ALA A 96 9.65 3.89 -1.13
C ALA A 96 10.63 3.25 -0.13
N TYR A 97 10.15 2.28 0.66
CA TYR A 97 10.98 1.50 1.60
C TYR A 97 12.11 0.77 0.87
N TYR A 98 11.78 0.02 -0.18
CA TYR A 98 12.77 -0.68 -0.99
C TYR A 98 13.80 0.27 -1.60
N ASN A 99 13.37 1.42 -2.13
CA ASN A 99 14.26 2.39 -2.77
C ASN A 99 15.26 3.02 -1.79
N ARG A 100 14.83 3.28 -0.55
CA ARG A 100 15.68 3.86 0.50
C ARG A 100 16.66 2.85 1.10
N ALA A 101 16.36 1.55 1.04
CA ALA A 101 17.22 0.52 1.62
C ALA A 101 18.56 0.37 0.88
N ALA A 102 19.65 0.26 1.63
CA ALA A 102 20.98 -0.05 1.08
C ALA A 102 21.08 -1.52 0.62
N ASP A 103 20.56 -2.45 1.43
CA ASP A 103 20.46 -3.87 1.07
C ASP A 103 19.08 -4.18 0.51
N LYS A 104 18.99 -4.31 -0.81
CA LYS A 104 17.75 -4.61 -1.53
C LYS A 104 17.19 -6.00 -1.23
N ARG A 105 18.05 -6.99 -0.95
CA ARG A 105 17.60 -8.36 -0.64
C ARG A 105 17.00 -8.42 0.75
N ALA A 106 17.64 -7.77 1.72
CA ALA A 106 17.10 -7.63 3.07
C ALA A 106 15.76 -6.88 3.04
N ALA A 107 15.67 -5.78 2.30
CA ALA A 107 14.44 -5.00 2.18
C ALA A 107 13.28 -5.79 1.55
N LEU A 108 13.54 -6.54 0.48
CA LEU A 108 12.52 -7.38 -0.14
C LEU A 108 12.04 -8.49 0.80
N ARG A 109 12.95 -9.13 1.54
CA ARG A 109 12.59 -10.12 2.56
C ARG A 109 11.72 -9.51 3.65
N GLU A 110 12.09 -8.32 4.12
CA GLU A 110 11.34 -7.57 5.12
C GLU A 110 9.93 -7.23 4.63
N LEU A 111 9.78 -6.77 3.39
CA LEU A 111 8.48 -6.47 2.79
C LEU A 111 7.62 -7.73 2.64
N ILE A 112 8.17 -8.85 2.16
CA ILE A 112 7.43 -10.10 1.97
C ILE A 112 6.95 -10.68 3.30
N LEU A 113 7.80 -10.66 4.33
CA LEU A 113 7.45 -11.16 5.66
C LEU A 113 6.60 -10.15 6.43
N LEU A 114 6.79 -8.86 6.17
CA LEU A 114 6.11 -7.69 6.73
C LEU A 114 6.04 -7.67 8.27
N PRO A 115 7.05 -8.11 9.05
CA PRO A 115 6.91 -8.35 10.49
C PRO A 115 6.35 -7.16 11.29
N ASP A 116 6.65 -5.93 10.85
CA ASP A 116 6.18 -4.68 11.44
C ASP A 116 5.77 -3.68 10.32
N ALA A 117 4.47 -3.52 10.13
CA ALA A 117 3.89 -2.65 9.11
C ALA A 117 4.15 -1.16 9.42
N ASP A 118 4.04 -0.76 10.68
CA ASP A 118 4.29 0.60 11.13
C ASP A 118 5.75 1.00 10.92
N ARG A 119 6.69 0.08 11.17
CA ARG A 119 8.12 0.31 10.88
C ARG A 119 8.36 0.48 9.40
N VAL A 120 7.80 -0.39 8.56
CA VAL A 120 7.93 -0.26 7.09
C VAL A 120 7.42 1.11 6.63
N LEU A 121 6.27 1.57 7.12
CA LEU A 121 5.76 2.90 6.82
C LEU A 121 6.73 4.01 7.27
N ARG A 122 7.14 4.02 8.55
CA ARG A 122 8.04 5.05 9.08
C ARG A 122 9.37 5.11 8.33
N GLU A 123 10.00 3.96 8.11
CA GLU A 123 11.31 3.89 7.46
C GLU A 123 11.24 4.11 5.95
N SER A 124 10.08 3.92 5.31
CA SER A 124 9.89 4.24 3.89
C SER A 124 10.09 5.73 3.58
N GLY A 125 9.78 6.59 4.55
CA GLY A 125 9.74 8.04 4.36
C GLY A 125 8.61 8.52 3.44
N TYR A 126 7.64 7.66 3.13
CA TYR A 126 6.52 7.95 2.22
C TYR A 126 5.57 8.99 2.78
N ALA A 127 5.25 8.93 4.08
CA ALA A 127 4.33 9.85 4.73
C ALA A 127 4.77 11.32 4.55
N GLU A 128 6.03 11.62 4.81
CA GLU A 128 6.55 12.98 4.70
C GLU A 128 6.65 13.43 3.23
N TYR A 129 6.94 12.49 2.30
CA TYR A 129 6.89 12.79 0.86
C TYR A 129 5.46 13.15 0.42
N ALA A 130 4.46 12.33 0.79
CA ALA A 130 3.07 12.54 0.40
C ALA A 130 2.44 13.80 1.02
N GLU A 131 2.94 14.22 2.18
CA GLU A 131 2.54 15.47 2.83
C GLU A 131 3.27 16.71 2.30
N GLY A 132 4.27 16.55 1.42
CA GLY A 132 5.07 17.65 0.86
C GLY A 132 6.10 18.22 1.83
N LEU A 133 6.56 17.41 2.79
CA LEU A 133 7.53 17.77 3.83
C LEU A 133 8.98 17.40 3.46
N LYS A 134 9.25 16.99 2.22
CA LYS A 134 10.58 16.60 1.70
C LYS A 134 10.84 17.16 0.32
#